data_AF-A0A1F9WC55-F1
#
_entry.id   AF-A0A1F9WC55-F1
#
_cell.length_a   1.000
_cell.length_b   1.000
_cell.length_c   1.000
_cell.angle_alpha   90.00
_cell.angle_beta   90.00
_cell.angle_gamma   90.00
#
_symmetry.space_group_name_H-M   'P 1'
#
loop_
_entity.id
_entity.type
_entity.pdbx_description
1 polymer ?
#
loop_
_entity_poly.entity_id
_entity_poly.type
_entity_poly.pdbx_seq_one_letter_code
_entity_poly.pdbx_strand_id
1 'polypeptide(L)'
;MKTQGKIESDADALEKLICNYGPSKYVDIVWAMQWAGHLSRQDEFRHVPMAELIEKSMLDAISGKVSSAEIEAACRRDQEIDDNLSSKREDPAAKKAAKPAKEKK
;
A
#
# COMPACT_ATOMS: atom_id res chain seq x y z
N MET A 1 -8.01 35.70 30.69
CA MET A 1 -7.58 34.30 30.48
C MET A 1 -8.08 33.86 29.11
N LYS A 2 -7.19 33.68 28.13
CA LYS A 2 -7.54 33.10 26.83
C LYS A 2 -7.01 31.68 26.82
N THR A 3 -7.92 30.71 26.85
CA THR A 3 -7.62 29.28 26.71
C THR A 3 -7.05 29.07 25.32
N GLN A 4 -5.73 28.89 25.22
CA GLN A 4 -5.13 28.34 24.01
C GLN A 4 -5.49 26.86 23.98
N GLY A 5 -6.56 26.51 23.25
CA GLY A 5 -6.79 25.14 22.83
C GLY A 5 -5.59 24.73 21.98
N LYS A 6 -4.72 23.89 22.53
CA LYS A 6 -3.57 23.35 21.82
C LYS A 6 -4.14 22.48 20.69
N ILE A 7 -4.07 22.96 19.46
CA ILE A 7 -4.34 22.15 18.27
C ILE A 7 -3.21 21.12 18.26
N GLU A 8 -3.51 19.93 18.73
CA GLU A 8 -2.56 18.82 18.74
C GLU A 8 -2.36 18.39 17.29
N SER A 9 -1.10 18.39 16.84
CA SER A 9 -0.78 17.92 15.50
C SER A 9 -1.04 16.41 15.41
N ASP A 10 -1.42 15.89 14.24
CA ASP A 10 -1.51 14.44 14.01
C ASP A 10 -0.20 13.72 14.38
N ALA A 11 0.94 14.42 14.24
CA ALA A 11 2.25 13.94 14.70
C ALA A 11 2.33 13.79 16.23
N ASP A 12 1.80 14.74 17.00
CA ASP A 12 1.80 14.68 18.47
C ASP A 12 0.89 13.55 18.98
N ALA A 13 -0.25 13.34 18.31
CA ALA A 13 -1.17 12.26 18.62
C ALA A 13 -0.56 10.89 18.32
N LEU A 14 0.13 10.77 17.18
CA LEU A 14 0.80 9.53 16.77
C LEU A 14 1.97 9.18 17.71
N GLU A 15 2.77 10.17 18.12
CA GLU A 15 3.88 9.96 19.06
C GLU A 15 3.37 9.37 20.39
N LYS A 16 2.31 9.95 20.95
CA LYS A 16 1.68 9.45 22.18
C LYS A 16 1.12 8.04 22.02
N LEU A 17 0.50 7.75 20.89
CA LEU A 17 -0.02 6.42 20.59
C LEU A 17 1.14 5.41 20.57
N ILE A 18 2.19 5.67 19.80
CA ILE A 18 3.33 4.75 19.65
C ILE A 18 4.04 4.47 20.98
N CYS A 19 4.25 5.50 21.81
CA CYS A 19 4.92 5.34 23.11
C CYS A 19 4.16 4.44 24.09
N ASN A 20 2.82 4.50 24.06
CA ASN A 20 1.98 3.70 24.95
C ASN A 20 1.54 2.37 24.33
N TYR A 21 1.82 2.16 23.04
CA TYR A 21 1.41 0.97 22.33
C TYR A 21 2.33 -0.20 22.69
N GLY A 22 1.70 -1.32 23.04
CA GLY A 22 2.36 -2.56 23.45
C GLY A 22 3.27 -3.17 22.37
N PRO A 23 3.78 -4.39 22.58
CA PRO A 23 4.66 -5.05 21.60
C PRO A 23 4.00 -5.28 20.23
N SER A 24 2.66 -5.27 20.15
CA SER A 24 1.92 -5.34 18.88
C SER A 24 2.21 -4.19 17.92
N LYS A 25 2.76 -3.05 18.39
CA LYS A 25 3.04 -1.89 17.52
C LYS A 25 3.89 -2.24 16.32
N TYR A 26 4.83 -3.17 16.46
CA TYR A 26 5.73 -3.53 15.37
C TYR A 26 4.97 -4.23 14.24
N VAL A 27 3.96 -5.03 14.59
CA VAL A 27 3.06 -5.67 13.62
C VAL A 27 2.18 -4.61 12.97
N ASP A 28 1.62 -3.70 13.75
CA ASP A 28 0.72 -2.66 13.24
C ASP A 28 1.42 -1.61 12.38
N ILE A 29 2.71 -1.34 12.64
CA ILE A 29 3.55 -0.52 11.76
C ILE A 29 3.74 -1.21 10.41
N VAL A 30 3.94 -2.53 10.37
CA VAL A 30 4.04 -3.25 9.09
C VAL A 30 2.72 -3.17 8.31
N TRP A 31 1.59 -3.31 9.00
CA TRP A 31 0.27 -3.12 8.39
C TRP A 31 0.07 -1.69 7.87
N ALA A 32 0.48 -0.67 8.64
CA ALA A 32 0.45 0.71 8.21
C ALA A 32 1.27 0.96 6.94
N MET A 33 2.44 0.34 6.80
CA MET A 33 3.27 0.48 5.60
C MET A 33 2.61 -0.14 4.37
N GLN A 34 1.98 -1.31 4.53
CA GLN A 34 1.19 -1.93 3.45
C GLN A 34 0.00 -1.05 3.07
N TRP A 35 -0.67 -0.46 4.06
CA TRP A 35 -1.77 0.47 3.84
C TRP A 35 -1.31 1.74 3.09
N ALA A 36 -0.17 2.32 3.44
CA ALA A 36 0.39 3.46 2.71
C ALA A 36 0.70 3.11 1.25
N GLY A 37 1.22 1.91 1.00
CA GLY A 37 1.42 1.37 -0.34
C GLY A 37 0.11 1.28 -1.13
N HIS A 38 -0.96 0.77 -0.52
CA HIS A 38 -2.28 0.75 -1.12
C HIS A 38 -2.80 2.17 -1.43
N LEU A 39 -2.72 3.09 -0.45
CA LEU A 39 -3.18 4.47 -0.63
C LEU A 39 -2.46 5.16 -1.78
N SER A 40 -1.14 4.96 -1.93
CA SER A 40 -0.37 5.57 -3.01
C SER A 40 -0.85 5.23 -4.42
N ARG A 41 -1.62 4.14 -4.57
CA ARG A 41 -2.21 3.68 -5.84
C ARG A 41 -3.58 4.30 -6.12
N GLN A 42 -4.23 4.87 -5.12
CA GLN A 42 -5.53 5.53 -5.27
C GLN A 42 -5.35 6.92 -5.89
N ASP A 43 -6.20 7.28 -6.85
CA ASP A 43 -6.09 8.56 -7.55
C ASP A 43 -6.18 9.77 -6.61
N GLU A 44 -6.94 9.64 -5.52
CA GLU A 44 -7.10 10.66 -4.47
C GLU A 44 -5.79 10.99 -3.75
N PHE A 45 -4.86 10.02 -3.68
CA PHE A 45 -3.63 10.13 -2.89
C PHE A 45 -2.36 10.17 -3.76
N ARG A 46 -2.51 10.10 -5.09
CA ARG A 46 -1.39 10.05 -6.05
C ARG A 46 -0.43 11.24 -5.98
N HIS A 47 -0.90 12.37 -5.48
CA HIS A 47 -0.13 13.60 -5.34
C HIS A 47 0.43 13.80 -3.91
N VAL A 48 0.07 12.92 -2.98
CA VAL A 48 0.49 13.00 -1.58
C VAL A 48 1.87 12.36 -1.44
N PRO A 49 2.85 13.03 -0.81
CA PRO A 49 4.16 12.44 -0.54
C PRO A 49 4.07 11.16 0.28
N MET A 50 4.94 10.20 0.00
CA MET A 50 4.95 8.91 0.70
C MET A 50 5.12 9.07 2.22
N ALA A 51 5.89 10.06 2.67
CA ALA A 51 6.06 10.35 4.10
C ALA A 51 4.72 10.72 4.77
N GLU A 52 3.92 11.58 4.13
CA GLU A 52 2.59 11.98 4.63
C GLU A 52 1.60 10.81 4.60
N LEU A 53 1.69 9.94 3.58
CA LEU A 53 0.90 8.70 3.54
C LEU A 53 1.26 7.75 4.67
N ILE A 54 2.55 7.60 4.97
CA ILE A 54 3.01 6.77 6.09
C ILE A 54 2.48 7.31 7.42
N GLU A 55 2.57 8.61 7.68
CA GLU A 55 2.02 9.22 8.90
C GLU A 55 0.51 8.96 9.04
N LYS A 56 -0.23 9.21 7.95
CA LYS A 56 -1.68 8.92 7.89
C LYS A 56 -1.98 7.45 8.14
N SER A 57 -1.26 6.54 7.48
CA SER A 57 -1.51 5.11 7.58
C SER A 57 -1.13 4.56 8.96
N MET A 58 -0.08 5.08 9.58
CA MET A 58 0.26 4.75 10.97
C MET A 58 -0.86 5.19 11.91
N LEU A 59 -1.41 6.40 11.72
CA LEU A 59 -2.54 6.87 12.51
C LEU A 59 -3.77 5.99 12.31
N ASP A 60 -4.14 5.67 11.07
CA ASP A 60 -5.31 4.85 10.73
C ASP A 60 -5.21 3.43 11.32
N ALA A 61 -4.03 2.78 11.25
CA ALA A 61 -3.82 1.44 11.76
C ALA A 61 -3.72 1.39 13.30
N ILE A 62 -2.93 2.28 13.91
CA ILE A 62 -2.67 2.29 15.36
C ILE A 62 -3.89 2.79 16.14
N SER A 63 -4.70 3.67 15.56
CA SER A 63 -5.99 4.08 16.15
C SER A 63 -7.09 3.02 16.00
N GLY A 64 -6.84 1.95 15.24
CA GLY A 64 -7.83 0.90 14.96
C GLY A 64 -8.95 1.35 14.01
N LYS A 65 -8.79 2.49 13.34
CA LYS A 65 -9.74 2.98 12.33
C LYS A 65 -9.78 2.09 11.09
N VAL A 66 -8.66 1.45 10.77
CA VAL A 66 -8.58 0.40 9.75
C VAL A 66 -8.03 -0.87 10.39
N SER A 67 -8.74 -1.98 10.22
CA SER A 67 -8.33 -3.28 10.72
C SER A 67 -7.30 -3.96 9.80
N SER A 68 -6.50 -4.86 10.35
CA SER A 68 -5.55 -5.67 9.56
C SER A 68 -6.24 -6.49 8.46
N ALA A 69 -7.47 -6.95 8.68
CA ALA A 69 -8.26 -7.67 7.68
C ALA A 69 -8.64 -6.78 6.48
N GLU A 70 -8.97 -5.50 6.72
CA GLU A 70 -9.26 -4.54 5.66
C GLU A 70 -7.99 -4.23 4.84
N ILE A 71 -6.85 -4.08 5.52
CA ILE A 71 -5.55 -3.85 4.87
C ILE A 71 -5.19 -5.06 4.01
N GLU A 72 -5.31 -6.28 4.54
CA GLU A 72 -5.03 -7.51 3.79
C GLU A 72 -5.92 -7.62 2.54
N ALA A 73 -7.22 -7.34 2.67
CA ALA A 73 -8.16 -7.38 1.55
C ALA A 73 -7.86 -6.31 0.49
N ALA A 74 -7.37 -5.14 0.89
CA ALA A 74 -6.94 -4.09 -0.02
C ALA A 74 -5.66 -4.48 -0.77
N CYS A 75 -4.63 -4.93 -0.05
CA CYS A 75 -3.37 -5.36 -0.63
C CYS A 75 -3.54 -6.57 -1.56
N ARG A 76 -4.43 -7.51 -1.23
CA ARG A 76 -4.73 -8.66 -2.10
C ARG A 76 -5.32 -8.22 -3.43
N ARG A 77 -6.24 -7.25 -3.42
CA ARG A 77 -6.81 -6.68 -4.66
C ARG A 77 -5.74 -5.99 -5.50
N ASP A 78 -4.83 -5.26 -4.88
CA ASP A 78 -3.71 -4.64 -5.59
C ASP A 78 -2.81 -5.69 -6.25
N GLN A 79 -2.51 -6.78 -5.55
CA GLN A 79 -1.74 -7.91 -6.09
C GLN A 79 -2.45 -8.56 -7.27
N GLU A 80 -3.76 -8.81 -7.17
CA GLU A 80 -4.56 -9.38 -8.26
C GLU A 80 -4.55 -8.48 -9.50
N ILE A 81 -4.54 -7.15 -9.33
CA ILE A 81 -4.42 -6.20 -10.44
C ILE A 81 -3.04 -6.32 -11.10
N ASP A 82 -1.98 -6.38 -10.29
CA ASP A 82 -0.60 -6.51 -10.78
C ASP A 82 -0.39 -7.85 -11.53
N ASP A 83 -0.93 -8.96 -11.00
CA ASP A 83 -0.86 -10.29 -11.61
C ASP A 83 -1.61 -10.35 -12.95
N ASN A 84 -2.79 -9.69 -13.03
CA ASN A 84 -3.57 -9.59 -14.26
C ASN A 84 -2.88 -8.73 -15.34
N LEU A 85 -2.16 -7.69 -14.93
CA LEU A 85 -1.37 -6.86 -15.84
C LEU A 85 -0.12 -7.59 -16.35
N SER A 86 0.52 -8.39 -15.48
CA SER A 86 1.67 -9.22 -15.82
C SER A 86 1.30 -10.33 -16.81
N SER A 87 0.21 -11.06 -16.53
CA SER A 87 -0.27 -12.17 -17.38
C SER A 87 -0.70 -11.73 -18.78
N LYS A 88 -1.08 -10.46 -18.97
CA LYS A 88 -1.40 -9.89 -20.29
C LYS A 88 -0.18 -9.51 -21.11
N ARG A 89 1.03 -9.46 -20.54
CA ARG A 89 2.28 -9.15 -21.25
C ARG A 89 2.96 -10.38 -21.85
N GLU A 90 2.56 -11.59 -21.45
CA GLU A 90 3.13 -12.86 -21.92
C GLU A 90 2.31 -13.52 -23.06
N ASP A 91 2.10 -12.82 -24.19
CA ASP A 91 1.96 -13.35 -25.58
C ASP A 91 1.32 -12.27 -26.49
N PRO A 92 1.88 -11.93 -27.69
CA PRO A 92 2.22 -12.89 -28.74
C PRO A 92 3.49 -12.51 -29.54
N ALA A 93 4.67 -12.96 -29.13
CA ALA A 93 5.88 -12.87 -29.97
C ALA A 93 6.48 -14.24 -30.33
N ALA A 94 6.01 -15.33 -29.72
CA ALA A 94 6.63 -16.66 -29.89
C ALA A 94 6.06 -17.49 -31.07
N LYS A 95 5.13 -16.98 -31.89
CA LYS A 95 4.50 -17.74 -32.99
C LYS A 95 4.93 -17.37 -34.43
N LYS A 96 6.04 -16.65 -34.62
CA LYS A 96 6.61 -16.39 -35.96
C LYS A 96 8.05 -16.92 -36.12
N ALA A 97 8.29 -18.21 -35.85
CA ALA A 97 9.55 -18.83 -36.28
C ALA A 97 9.50 -20.38 -36.35
N ALA A 98 8.41 -21.00 -36.81
CA ALA A 98 8.47 -22.43 -37.09
C ALA A 98 7.40 -22.90 -38.08
N LYS A 99 7.71 -22.86 -39.38
CA LYS A 99 7.29 -23.79 -40.45
C LYS A 99 7.73 -23.23 -41.82
N PRO A 100 7.96 -24.06 -42.86
CA PRO A 100 8.84 -25.24 -42.93
C PRO A 100 9.67 -25.22 -44.25
N ALA A 101 10.99 -25.45 -44.22
CA ALA A 101 11.75 -25.63 -45.46
C ALA A 101 12.06 -27.13 -45.70
N LYS A 102 11.19 -27.80 -46.45
CA LYS A 102 11.59 -28.92 -47.30
C LYS A 102 12.37 -28.33 -48.48
N GLU A 103 13.57 -28.83 -48.76
CA GLU A 103 14.00 -29.41 -50.06
C GLU A 103 15.51 -29.29 -50.32
N LYS A 104 16.09 -30.46 -50.63
CA LYS A 104 17.10 -30.77 -51.66
C LYS A 104 18.49 -30.13 -51.54
N LYS A 105 19.48 -30.96 -51.21
CA LYS A 105 20.39 -31.52 -52.21
C LYS A 105 21.03 -32.81 -51.69
#